data_AF-A0A960F9N0-F1
#
_entry.id   AF-A0A960F9N0-F1
#
_cell.length_a   1.000
_cell.length_b   1.000
_cell.length_c   1.000
_cell.angle_alpha   90.00
_cell.angle_beta   90.00
_cell.angle_gamma   90.00
#
_symmetry.space_group_name_H-M   'P 1'
#
loop_
_entity.id
_entity.type
_entity.pdbx_description
1 polymer ?
#
loop_
_entity_poly.entity_id
_entity_poly.type
_entity_poly.pdbx_seq_one_letter_code
_entity_poly.pdbx_strand_id
1 'polypeptide(L)'
;MSAPAPTSVDEVRAGLEASGYLPDEGLATAIFLSISLRRPLLLEGEPGVGKTEVAKTLAAWTGGRLIRLQCYEGLDASQAVYEWDYSRQLLHLRTAEATGLATGAAADELEDQLYSERFLVKRPLLEAIAATGGVPPVLLVDEVDRADDEFEA
;
A
#
# COMPACT_ATOMS: atom_id res chain seq x y z
N MET A 1 -1.52 14.43 -10.79
CA MET A 1 -2.75 14.45 -11.59
C MET A 1 -3.27 13.03 -11.55
N SER A 2 -4.43 12.80 -10.94
CA SER A 2 -5.06 11.47 -10.91
C SER A 2 -5.31 11.01 -12.34
N ALA A 3 -5.08 9.73 -12.64
CA ALA A 3 -5.57 9.16 -13.89
C ALA A 3 -7.09 9.40 -13.97
N PRO A 4 -7.63 9.83 -15.13
CA PRO A 4 -9.06 9.99 -15.29
C PRO A 4 -9.76 8.65 -15.05
N ALA A 5 -10.88 8.67 -14.32
CA ALA A 5 -11.69 7.48 -14.14
C ALA A 5 -12.19 6.99 -15.51
N PRO A 6 -12.24 5.67 -15.76
CA PRO A 6 -12.80 5.14 -17.00
C PRO A 6 -14.25 5.59 -17.15
N THR A 7 -14.65 5.81 -18.39
CA THR A 7 -15.98 6.32 -18.77
C THR A 7 -16.95 5.22 -19.19
N SER A 8 -16.45 4.02 -19.49
CA SER A 8 -17.27 2.85 -19.85
C SER A 8 -16.61 1.53 -19.47
N VAL A 9 -17.40 0.44 -19.50
CA VAL A 9 -16.89 -0.93 -19.33
C VAL A 9 -15.96 -1.33 -20.48
N ASP A 10 -16.24 -0.87 -21.71
CA ASP A 10 -15.40 -1.15 -22.88
C ASP A 10 -14.01 -0.52 -22.76
N GLU A 11 -13.91 0.67 -22.14
CA GLU A 11 -12.62 1.32 -21.88
C GLU A 11 -11.77 0.50 -20.90
N VAL A 12 -12.40 -0.04 -19.84
CA VAL A 12 -11.74 -0.94 -18.89
C VAL A 12 -11.26 -2.21 -19.59
N ARG A 13 -12.12 -2.84 -20.39
CA ARG A 13 -11.79 -4.05 -21.15
C ARG A 13 -10.57 -3.79 -22.05
N ALA A 14 -10.63 -2.76 -22.88
CA ALA A 14 -9.54 -2.40 -23.78
C ALA A 14 -8.23 -2.08 -23.04
N GLY A 15 -8.31 -1.41 -21.88
CA GLY A 15 -7.17 -1.10 -21.03
C GLY A 15 -6.49 -2.33 -20.44
N LEU A 16 -7.27 -3.30 -19.97
CA LEU A 16 -6.78 -4.58 -19.46
C LEU A 16 -6.18 -5.44 -20.59
N GLU A 17 -6.85 -5.50 -21.75
CA GLU A 17 -6.38 -6.25 -22.93
C GLU A 17 -5.05 -5.70 -23.46
N ALA A 18 -4.92 -4.38 -23.56
CA ALA A 18 -3.67 -3.71 -23.94
C ALA A 18 -2.52 -3.99 -22.96
N SER A 19 -2.85 -4.31 -21.72
CA SER A 19 -1.91 -4.65 -20.65
C SER A 19 -1.70 -6.17 -20.50
N GLY A 20 -2.24 -6.98 -21.42
CA GLY A 20 -2.02 -8.43 -21.48
C GLY A 20 -3.00 -9.29 -20.69
N TYR A 21 -4.11 -8.72 -20.21
CA TYR A 21 -5.14 -9.45 -19.47
C TYR A 21 -6.46 -9.45 -20.25
N LEU A 22 -7.07 -10.62 -20.41
CA LEU A 22 -8.34 -10.78 -21.13
C LEU A 22 -9.49 -10.93 -20.12
N PRO A 23 -10.18 -9.84 -19.71
CA PRO A 23 -11.27 -9.94 -18.73
C PRO A 23 -12.56 -10.45 -19.39
N ASP A 24 -13.37 -11.18 -18.61
CA ASP A 24 -14.77 -11.37 -18.96
C ASP A 24 -15.58 -10.08 -18.72
N GLU A 25 -16.84 -10.08 -19.16
CA GLU A 25 -17.73 -8.93 -19.01
C GLU A 25 -18.04 -8.59 -17.54
N GLY A 26 -18.15 -9.62 -16.69
CA GLY A 26 -18.46 -9.45 -15.27
C GLY A 26 -17.33 -8.73 -14.53
N LEU A 27 -16.09 -9.16 -14.75
CA LEU A 27 -14.89 -8.59 -14.16
C LEU A 27 -14.65 -7.17 -14.68
N ALA A 28 -14.77 -6.93 -15.98
CA ALA A 28 -14.64 -5.58 -16.55
C ALA A 28 -15.67 -4.61 -15.95
N THR A 29 -16.92 -5.08 -15.77
CA THR A 29 -18.00 -4.29 -15.14
C THR A 29 -17.71 -4.03 -13.66
N ALA A 30 -17.27 -5.03 -12.92
CA ALA A 30 -16.95 -4.89 -11.50
C ALA A 30 -15.80 -3.89 -11.27
N ILE A 31 -14.75 -3.95 -12.10
CA ILE A 31 -13.63 -2.99 -12.08
C ILE A 31 -14.12 -1.58 -12.42
N PHE A 32 -14.92 -1.44 -13.49
CA PHE A 32 -15.50 -0.14 -13.86
C PHE A 32 -16.27 0.50 -12.70
N LEU A 33 -17.14 -0.28 -12.04
CA LEU A 33 -17.92 0.18 -10.90
C LEU A 33 -17.04 0.50 -9.69
N SER A 34 -16.06 -0.33 -9.38
CA SER A 34 -15.12 -0.11 -8.27
C SER A 34 -14.38 1.22 -8.40
N ILE A 35 -13.84 1.51 -9.60
CA ILE A 35 -13.11 2.77 -9.85
C ILE A 35 -14.08 3.96 -9.85
N SER A 36 -15.23 3.83 -10.52
CA SER A 36 -16.23 4.91 -10.62
C SER A 36 -16.84 5.29 -9.28
N LEU A 37 -17.14 4.30 -8.43
CA LEU A 37 -17.73 4.48 -7.11
C LEU A 37 -16.68 4.71 -6.00
N ARG A 38 -15.39 4.56 -6.34
CA ARG A 38 -14.27 4.59 -5.38
C ARG A 38 -14.48 3.62 -4.22
N ARG A 39 -14.92 2.40 -4.53
CA ARG A 39 -15.12 1.34 -3.55
C ARG A 39 -14.14 0.20 -3.77
N PRO A 40 -13.64 -0.45 -2.71
CA PRO A 40 -12.80 -1.64 -2.83
C PRO A 40 -13.49 -2.75 -3.63
N LEU A 41 -12.70 -3.50 -4.40
CA LEU A 41 -13.15 -4.66 -5.16
C LEU A 41 -12.67 -5.94 -4.47
N LEU A 42 -13.61 -6.78 -4.03
CA LEU A 42 -13.32 -8.12 -3.54
C LEU A 42 -13.36 -9.10 -4.72
N LEU A 43 -12.29 -9.89 -4.89
CA LEU A 43 -12.18 -10.90 -5.93
C LEU A 43 -12.19 -12.31 -5.34
N GLU A 44 -13.31 -13.01 -5.50
CA GLU A 44 -13.48 -14.41 -5.09
C GLU A 44 -13.26 -15.35 -6.29
N GLY A 45 -12.91 -16.62 -6.02
CA GLY A 45 -12.59 -17.59 -7.06
C GLY A 45 -11.49 -18.58 -6.66
N GLU A 46 -11.31 -19.62 -7.47
CA GLU A 46 -10.33 -20.68 -7.21
C GLU A 46 -8.88 -20.17 -7.27
N PRO A 47 -7.93 -20.86 -6.61
CA PRO A 47 -6.51 -20.57 -6.78
C PRO A 47 -6.09 -20.64 -8.25
N GLY A 48 -5.34 -19.65 -8.72
CA GLY A 48 -4.80 -19.64 -10.09
C GLY A 48 -5.68 -18.98 -11.16
N VAL A 49 -6.87 -18.48 -10.82
CA VAL A 49 -7.75 -17.76 -11.79
C VAL A 49 -7.30 -16.34 -12.14
N GLY A 50 -6.10 -15.94 -11.71
CA GLY A 50 -5.50 -14.66 -12.10
C GLY A 50 -5.88 -13.45 -11.23
N LYS A 51 -6.40 -13.64 -10.00
CA LYS A 51 -6.75 -12.53 -9.08
C LYS A 51 -5.59 -11.55 -8.85
N THR A 52 -4.42 -12.08 -8.54
CA THR A 52 -3.18 -11.29 -8.36
C THR A 52 -2.77 -10.61 -9.68
N GLU A 53 -3.04 -11.25 -10.81
CA GLU A 53 -2.66 -10.73 -12.13
C GLU A 53 -3.54 -9.55 -12.56
N VAL A 54 -4.83 -9.56 -12.19
CA VAL A 54 -5.73 -8.40 -12.35
C VAL A 54 -5.13 -7.17 -11.68
N ALA A 55 -4.67 -7.28 -10.43
CA ALA A 55 -4.12 -6.15 -9.70
C ALA A 55 -2.84 -5.58 -10.35
N LYS A 56 -1.94 -6.47 -10.84
CA LYS A 56 -0.75 -6.05 -11.59
C LYS A 56 -1.12 -5.33 -12.88
N THR A 57 -2.09 -5.88 -13.62
CA THR A 57 -2.56 -5.31 -14.87
C THR A 57 -3.22 -3.95 -14.65
N LEU A 58 -4.04 -3.82 -13.60
CA LEU A 58 -4.65 -2.55 -13.21
C LEU A 58 -3.60 -1.49 -12.88
N ALA A 59 -2.54 -1.86 -12.15
CA ALA A 59 -1.44 -0.95 -11.85
C ALA A 59 -0.73 -0.50 -13.13
N ALA A 60 -0.45 -1.42 -14.05
CA ALA A 60 0.16 -1.13 -15.34
C ALA A 60 -0.72 -0.22 -16.21
N TRP A 61 -2.01 -0.53 -16.33
CA TRP A 61 -2.97 0.24 -17.11
C TRP A 61 -3.18 1.65 -16.57
N THR A 62 -3.35 1.79 -15.25
CA THR A 62 -3.56 3.10 -14.62
C THR A 62 -2.27 3.93 -14.53
N GLY A 63 -1.11 3.28 -14.63
CA GLY A 63 0.21 3.89 -14.38
C GLY A 63 0.54 4.07 -12.90
N GLY A 64 -0.25 3.45 -12.01
CA GLY A 64 -0.04 3.45 -10.57
C GLY A 64 1.01 2.43 -10.13
N ARG A 65 1.61 2.63 -8.95
CA ARG A 65 2.46 1.59 -8.33
C ARG A 65 1.57 0.48 -7.79
N LEU A 66 2.00 -0.78 -7.95
CA LEU A 66 1.39 -1.90 -7.25
C LEU A 66 2.00 -2.01 -5.85
N ILE A 67 1.15 -1.93 -4.83
CA ILE A 67 1.51 -2.16 -3.44
C ILE A 67 0.79 -3.44 -3.01
N ARG A 68 1.52 -4.38 -2.40
CA ARG A 68 0.95 -5.67 -1.97
C ARG A 68 1.03 -5.80 -0.46
N LEU A 69 -0.11 -6.05 0.16
CA LEU A 69 -0.23 -6.57 1.52
C LEU A 69 -0.58 -8.05 1.42
N GLN A 70 0.33 -8.91 1.87
CA GLN A 70 0.08 -10.35 1.99
C GLN A 70 -0.48 -10.63 3.38
N CYS A 71 -1.68 -11.17 3.46
CA CYS A 71 -2.26 -11.65 4.71
C CYS A 71 -1.84 -13.10 4.98
N TYR A 72 -1.59 -13.38 6.25
CA TYR A 72 -1.20 -14.69 6.79
C TYR A 72 -1.44 -14.68 8.30
N GLU A 73 -1.43 -15.87 8.91
CA GLU A 73 -1.61 -16.06 10.35
C GLU A 73 -0.47 -15.38 11.14
N GLY A 74 -0.82 -14.51 12.09
CA GLY A 74 0.12 -13.67 12.83
C GLY A 74 0.56 -12.39 12.12
N LEU A 75 -0.13 -11.96 11.05
CA LEU A 75 0.06 -10.61 10.51
C LEU A 75 -0.41 -9.57 11.54
N ASP A 76 0.50 -8.73 12.01
CA ASP A 76 0.18 -7.67 12.98
C ASP A 76 0.10 -6.26 12.34
N ALA A 77 -0.39 -5.29 13.12
CA ALA A 77 -0.50 -3.89 12.71
C ALA A 77 0.87 -3.25 12.37
N SER A 78 1.96 -3.70 13.00
CA SER A 78 3.31 -3.17 12.74
C SER A 78 3.87 -3.62 11.39
N GLN A 79 3.42 -4.79 10.91
CA GLN A 79 3.74 -5.34 9.60
C GLN A 79 2.82 -4.81 8.49
N ALA A 80 1.59 -4.43 8.83
CA ALA A 80 0.61 -3.90 7.87
C ALA A 80 0.70 -2.37 7.71
N VAL A 81 0.88 -1.61 8.80
CA VAL A 81 0.77 -0.14 8.83
C VAL A 81 2.13 0.55 8.89
N TYR A 82 2.90 0.42 9.97
CA TYR A 82 4.25 0.97 10.08
C TYR A 82 5.04 0.38 11.26
N GLU A 83 6.36 0.50 11.19
CA GLU A 83 7.25 0.27 12.34
C GLU A 83 8.26 1.41 12.50
N TRP A 84 8.84 1.53 13.69
CA TRP A 84 9.94 2.45 13.95
C TRP A 84 11.28 1.74 13.73
N ASP A 85 12.19 2.36 12.97
CA ASP A 85 13.55 1.89 12.77
C ASP A 85 14.41 2.21 13.99
N TYR A 86 14.32 1.36 15.01
CA TYR A 86 15.09 1.48 16.25
C TYR A 86 16.61 1.44 16.00
N SER A 87 17.07 0.69 14.99
CA SER A 87 18.50 0.62 14.67
C SER A 87 19.02 1.98 14.21
N ARG A 88 18.25 2.66 13.36
CA ARG A 88 18.58 4.00 12.87
C ARG A 88 18.43 5.05 13.96
N GLN A 89 17.43 4.93 14.84
CA GLN A 89 17.28 5.81 16.01
C GLN A 89 18.49 5.70 16.96
N LEU A 90 18.93 4.47 17.28
CA LEU A 90 20.12 4.24 18.10
C LEU A 90 21.38 4.80 17.46
N LEU A 91 21.59 4.59 16.15
CA LEU A 91 22.73 5.16 15.43
C LEU A 91 22.73 6.69 15.46
N HIS A 92 21.55 7.32 15.33
CA HIS A 92 21.40 8.76 15.44
C HIS A 92 21.79 9.28 16.83
N LEU A 93 21.30 8.62 17.88
CA LEU A 93 21.64 8.94 19.28
C LEU A 93 23.15 8.82 19.52
N ARG A 94 23.77 7.71 19.11
CA ARG A 94 25.22 7.51 19.26
C ARG A 94 26.04 8.58 18.55
N THR A 95 25.60 9.03 17.38
CA THR A 95 26.26 10.09 16.62
C THR A 95 26.11 11.44 17.33
N ALA A 96 24.94 11.72 17.87
CA ALA A 96 24.68 12.93 18.65
C ALA A 96 25.48 12.97 19.97
N GLU A 97 25.62 11.82 20.65
CA GLU A 97 26.49 11.67 21.83
C GLU A 97 27.96 11.97 21.48
N ALA A 98 28.48 11.37 20.40
CA ALA A 98 29.87 11.54 19.97
C ALA A 98 30.20 12.99 19.52
N THR A 99 29.19 13.75 19.08
CA THR A 99 29.33 15.13 18.63
C THR A 99 29.04 16.17 19.74
N GLY A 100 28.71 15.72 20.96
CA GLY A 100 28.41 16.58 22.10
C GLY A 100 27.03 17.23 22.08
N LEU A 101 26.17 16.84 21.12
CA LEU A 101 24.81 17.38 20.94
C LEU A 101 23.80 16.79 21.94
N ALA A 102 24.18 15.77 22.73
CA ALA A 102 23.29 15.11 23.68
C ALA A 102 23.28 15.75 25.09
N THR A 103 23.49 17.07 25.23
CA THR A 103 23.56 17.72 26.56
C THR A 103 22.61 18.91 26.70
N GLY A 104 21.95 19.01 27.85
CA GLY A 104 21.04 20.12 28.17
C GLY A 104 19.83 20.19 27.23
N ALA A 105 19.45 21.40 26.80
CA ALA A 105 18.29 21.62 25.92
C ALA A 105 18.39 20.91 24.55
N ALA A 106 19.60 20.57 24.10
CA ALA A 106 19.80 19.82 22.86
C ALA A 106 19.43 18.33 22.99
N ALA A 107 19.32 17.80 24.22
CA ALA A 107 18.84 16.44 24.47
C ALA A 107 17.33 16.32 24.25
N ASP A 108 16.55 17.31 24.71
CA ASP A 108 15.09 17.35 24.49
C ASP A 108 14.77 17.47 22.99
N GLU A 109 15.48 18.35 22.26
CA GLU A 109 15.34 18.46 20.79
C GLU A 109 15.76 17.17 20.06
N LEU A 110 16.71 16.42 20.61
CA LEU A 110 17.17 15.16 20.05
C LEU A 110 16.12 14.05 20.23
N GLU A 111 15.43 14.03 21.36
CA GLU A 111 14.33 13.11 21.66
C GLU A 111 13.13 13.36 20.74
N ASP A 112 12.71 14.61 20.56
CA ASP A 112 11.63 14.99 19.63
C ASP A 112 11.92 14.54 18.19
N GLN A 113 13.19 14.56 17.77
CA GLN A 113 13.59 14.09 16.45
C GLN A 113 13.45 12.57 16.26
N LEU A 114 13.43 11.76 17.33
CA LEU A 114 13.33 10.30 17.26
C LEU A 114 11.97 9.84 16.74
N TYR A 115 10.91 10.59 17.05
CA TYR A 115 9.54 10.28 16.65
C TYR A 115 9.11 11.07 15.41
N SER A 116 9.97 11.07 14.39
CA SER A 116 9.72 11.75 13.11
C SER A 116 9.66 10.77 11.94
N GLU A 117 8.99 11.15 10.83
CA GLU A 117 8.84 10.31 9.64
C GLU A 117 10.17 9.72 9.10
N ARG A 118 11.32 10.32 9.40
CA ARG A 118 12.62 9.80 8.95
C ARG A 118 12.96 8.42 9.54
N PHE A 119 12.39 8.07 10.69
CA PHE A 119 12.57 6.78 11.34
C PHE A 119 11.38 5.86 11.17
N LEU A 120 10.32 6.34 10.52
CA LEU A 120 9.12 5.57 10.31
C LEU A 120 9.27 4.75 9.03
N VAL A 121 9.27 3.43 9.17
CA VAL A 121 9.25 2.50 8.06
C VAL A 121 7.80 2.26 7.69
N LYS A 122 7.38 2.86 6.57
CA LYS A 122 6.02 2.72 6.04
C LYS A 122 5.86 1.28 5.52
N ARG A 123 4.80 0.61 5.97
CA ARG A 123 4.38 -0.71 5.47
C ARG A 123 3.29 -0.56 4.41
N PRO A 124 2.85 -1.65 3.75
CA PRO A 124 1.96 -1.55 2.58
C PRO A 124 0.71 -0.67 2.77
N LEU A 125 0.03 -0.73 3.91
CA LEU A 125 -1.18 0.09 4.13
C LEU A 125 -0.85 1.57 4.24
N LEU A 126 0.13 1.95 5.07
CA LEU A 126 0.49 3.36 5.20
C LEU A 126 1.13 3.89 3.92
N GLU A 127 1.91 3.07 3.21
CA GLU A 127 2.47 3.46 1.91
C GLU A 127 1.37 3.79 0.90
N ALA A 128 0.30 2.98 0.84
CA ALA A 128 -0.83 3.22 -0.05
C ALA A 128 -1.62 4.47 0.33
N ILE A 129 -1.90 4.67 1.63
CA ILE A 129 -2.69 5.80 2.14
C ILE A 129 -1.91 7.12 2.05
N ALA A 130 -0.61 7.10 2.32
CA ALA A 130 0.25 8.29 2.31
C ALA A 130 0.66 8.72 0.89
N ALA A 131 0.32 7.94 -0.14
CA ALA A 131 0.60 8.26 -1.53
C ALA A 131 -0.15 9.54 -1.94
N THR A 132 0.57 10.66 -1.90
CA THR A 132 0.06 11.99 -2.24
C THR A 132 0.76 12.51 -3.48
N GLY A 133 -0.03 13.07 -4.42
CA GLY A 133 0.48 13.50 -5.71
C GLY A 133 0.73 12.33 -6.69
N GLY A 134 0.60 12.62 -7.98
CA GLY A 134 0.73 11.58 -9.03
C GLY A 134 -0.52 10.73 -9.23
N VAL A 135 -0.30 9.50 -9.71
CA VAL A 135 -1.32 8.48 -9.97
C VAL A 135 -1.52 7.64 -8.71
N PRO A 136 -2.77 7.44 -8.24
CA PRO A 136 -3.05 6.60 -7.07
C PRO A 136 -2.48 5.17 -7.26
N PRO A 137 -1.85 4.59 -6.22
CA PRO A 137 -1.39 3.22 -6.30
C PRO A 137 -2.55 2.23 -6.32
N VAL A 138 -2.31 1.03 -6.84
CA VAL A 138 -3.19 -0.13 -6.67
C VAL A 138 -2.71 -0.90 -5.45
N LEU A 139 -3.53 -0.97 -4.41
CA LEU A 139 -3.27 -1.79 -3.22
C LEU A 139 -3.96 -3.15 -3.40
N LEU A 140 -3.15 -4.20 -3.50
CA LEU A 140 -3.60 -5.59 -3.45
C LEU A 140 -3.51 -6.09 -2.01
N VAL A 141 -4.65 -6.42 -1.41
CA VAL A 141 -4.73 -7.20 -0.17
C VAL A 141 -4.97 -8.65 -0.57
N ASP A 142 -3.96 -9.49 -0.40
CA ASP A 142 -3.93 -10.88 -0.88
C ASP A 142 -4.11 -11.85 0.29
N GLU A 143 -4.79 -12.98 0.06
CA GLU A 143 -5.12 -13.99 1.10
C GLU A 143 -5.76 -13.40 2.37
N VAL A 144 -6.65 -12.41 2.22
CA VAL A 144 -7.32 -11.73 3.36
C VAL A 144 -8.05 -12.70 4.30
N ASP A 145 -8.48 -13.85 3.79
CA ASP A 145 -9.10 -14.95 4.53
C ASP A 145 -8.13 -15.66 5.51
N ARG A 146 -6.83 -15.42 5.42
CA ARG A 146 -5.80 -15.98 6.30
C ARG A 146 -5.31 -15.03 7.38
N ALA A 147 -5.74 -13.77 7.37
CA ALA A 147 -5.44 -12.87 8.49
C ALA A 147 -6.27 -13.32 9.70
N ASP A 148 -5.63 -13.38 10.87
CA ASP A 148 -6.34 -13.65 12.13
C ASP A 148 -7.33 -12.53 12.47
N ASP A 149 -8.35 -12.88 13.26
CA ASP A 149 -9.41 -11.99 13.75
C ASP A 149 -8.89 -10.81 14.63
N GLU A 150 -7.58 -10.74 14.94
CA GLU A 150 -6.98 -9.63 15.72
C GLU A 150 -7.06 -8.25 15.02
N PHE A 151 -7.69 -8.17 13.83
CA PHE A 151 -8.10 -6.92 13.18
C PHE A 151 -9.42 -6.31 13.69
N GLU A 152 -10.09 -6.88 14.71
CA GLU A 152 -11.34 -6.34 15.31
C GLU A 152 -11.17 -5.46 16.57
N ALA A 153 -9.96 -5.01 16.93
CA ALA A 153 -9.74 -4.14 18.10
C ALA A 153 -9.86 -2.63 17.82
#